data_AF-A0A6J1W387-F1
#
_entry.id   AF-A0A6J1W387-F1
#
_cell.length_a   1.000
_cell.length_b   1.000
_cell.length_c   1.000
_cell.angle_alpha   90.00
_cell.angle_beta   90.00
_cell.angle_gamma   90.00
#
_symmetry.space_group_name_H-M   'P 1'
#
loop_
_entity.id
_entity.type
_entity.pdbx_description
1 polymer ?
#
loop_
_entity_poly.entity_id
_entity_poly.type
_entity_poly.pdbx_seq_one_letter_code
_entity_poly.pdbx_strand_id
1 'polypeptide(L)'
;MLRPVKKQALRNEQADEATYLAHLAAQRNASAFFEKYDRSELQELLTTSFCSWLASKDDMRHPLELPSGLLSQMKSVNTSIAIVLMPVEPGLDLDCREIHQMIRELAVGIYCLNQIPSISLDANYDQSTSCSLPPAYFDTRIGQMLIAVDYMLKALWHGVYMPKEKRVRFSELWRSSMDIDQDGVPQTLKRPAVEFCQAGLIDITKEPEFEGIYDENMNEDPTYNPNSTEEKTFFMQFVDHIILKLTFAATKIQQYEDVFLFDAAYNLSSAIRMTEDHLDAFSYQRLQQRLTLQLKLLKKHLEKKEDIQKNIAYMKLITFLIPFIINLKRKNKVPNLSRLLQPYSDDKVKTERELPPFLLGTDFKCQHFLYAQDQYFHLHGGIEFDIGTPSVEEVSKEVKAAYDEMHTCAINHLTHLLDTDAPYREHYPIPVMDFDGKRYYVIGIELEAFYMLFKSQWWGAINEVISTLKPKRLPLTDTQAMEQFKKRFGYRKAIKCKSLSFGMKSAADRGLAAIFLTFCRRTSINSLAITDDCGYAYIHHAAIYNRVAIIAQVVKLHLTINQKRSIPASQGKRFQKPETKSGTPAFIEKDVMIGERSCEL
;
A
#
# COMPACT_ATOMS: atom_id res chain seq x y z
N MET A 1 24.29 -7.74 65.50
CA MET A 1 23.77 -7.57 64.11
C MET A 1 23.66 -8.94 63.46
N LEU A 2 22.45 -9.49 63.34
CA LEU A 2 22.19 -10.71 62.58
C LEU A 2 21.39 -10.31 61.33
N ARG A 3 21.95 -10.59 60.15
CA ARG A 3 21.30 -10.36 58.85
C ARG A 3 20.09 -11.29 58.71
N PRO A 4 18.95 -10.84 58.16
CA PRO A 4 17.85 -11.74 57.88
C PRO A 4 18.21 -12.63 56.69
N VAL A 5 18.04 -13.94 56.88
CA VAL A 5 18.12 -14.95 55.82
C VAL A 5 17.00 -14.68 54.82
N LYS A 6 17.36 -14.35 53.58
CA LYS A 6 16.40 -14.31 52.46
C LYS A 6 15.79 -15.70 52.33
N LYS A 7 14.48 -15.81 52.58
CA LYS A 7 13.68 -16.97 52.13
C LYS A 7 13.91 -17.12 50.62
N GLN A 8 14.51 -18.23 50.21
CA GLN A 8 14.46 -18.66 48.81
C GLN A 8 12.98 -18.84 48.46
N ALA A 9 12.51 -18.06 47.48
CA ALA A 9 11.22 -18.32 46.85
C ALA A 9 11.27 -19.75 46.29
N LEU A 10 10.25 -20.56 46.57
CA LEU A 10 10.09 -21.87 45.93
C LEU A 10 10.07 -21.65 44.41
N ARG A 11 11.07 -22.22 43.73
CA ARG A 11 11.14 -22.27 42.27
C ARG A 11 9.99 -23.13 41.78
N ASN A 12 9.08 -22.57 40.99
CA ASN A 12 7.90 -23.27 40.51
C ASN A 12 8.25 -23.97 39.19
N GLU A 13 8.92 -25.12 39.28
CA GLU A 13 9.54 -25.82 38.12
C GLU A 13 8.54 -26.12 36.98
N GLN A 14 7.27 -26.39 37.30
CA GLN A 14 6.22 -26.62 36.30
C GLN A 14 5.82 -25.35 35.53
N ALA A 15 5.84 -24.18 36.17
CA ALA A 15 5.58 -22.91 35.51
C ALA A 15 6.77 -22.50 34.61
N ASP A 16 7.99 -22.83 35.04
CA ASP A 16 9.21 -22.61 34.25
C ASP A 16 9.24 -23.51 33.00
N GLU A 17 8.80 -24.77 33.10
CA GLU A 17 8.71 -25.70 31.97
C GLU A 17 7.65 -25.27 30.94
N ALA A 18 6.43 -24.92 31.38
CA ALA A 18 5.38 -24.44 30.49
C ALA A 18 5.79 -23.15 29.76
N THR A 19 6.45 -22.23 30.46
CA THR A 19 6.99 -20.98 29.88
C THR A 19 8.09 -21.27 28.86
N TYR A 20 8.95 -22.25 29.15
CA TYR A 20 10.01 -22.70 28.23
C TYR A 20 9.44 -23.31 26.95
N LEU A 21 8.44 -24.19 27.06
CA LEU A 21 7.76 -24.79 25.91
C LEU A 21 7.03 -23.74 25.06
N ALA A 22 6.35 -22.78 25.70
CA ALA A 22 5.70 -21.68 24.99
C ALA A 22 6.71 -20.81 24.22
N HIS A 23 7.86 -20.52 24.82
CA HIS A 23 8.94 -19.81 24.15
C HIS A 23 9.48 -20.58 22.93
N LEU A 24 9.72 -21.88 23.06
CA LEU A 24 10.17 -22.72 21.92
C LEU A 24 9.14 -22.75 20.79
N ALA A 25 7.85 -22.88 21.12
CA ALA A 25 6.78 -22.85 20.14
C ALA A 25 6.72 -21.50 19.41
N ALA A 26 6.82 -20.39 20.14
CA ALA A 26 6.86 -19.04 19.57
C ALA A 26 8.07 -18.86 18.64
N GLN A 27 9.24 -19.36 19.03
CA GLN A 27 10.47 -19.29 18.22
C GLN A 27 10.39 -20.14 16.94
N ARG A 28 9.78 -21.34 17.02
CA ARG A 28 9.52 -22.19 15.86
C ARG A 28 8.59 -21.50 14.87
N ASN A 29 7.47 -20.95 15.37
CA ASN A 29 6.50 -20.24 14.54
C ASN A 29 7.10 -18.98 13.92
N ALA A 30 7.92 -18.24 14.68
CA ALA A 30 8.65 -17.08 14.18
C ALA A 30 9.64 -17.47 13.07
N SER A 31 10.37 -18.57 13.22
CA SER A 31 11.28 -19.06 12.17
C SER A 31 10.52 -19.43 10.91
N ALA A 32 9.44 -20.21 11.03
CA ALA A 32 8.57 -20.59 9.93
C ALA A 32 7.99 -19.37 9.18
N PHE A 33 7.61 -18.31 9.90
CA PHE A 33 7.14 -17.06 9.30
C PHE A 33 8.16 -16.45 8.31
N PHE A 34 9.46 -16.60 8.54
CA PHE A 34 10.50 -16.07 7.64
C PHE A 34 10.87 -17.01 6.49
N GLU A 35 10.51 -18.28 6.54
CA GLU A 35 10.84 -19.28 5.52
C GLU A 35 10.12 -19.04 4.19
N LYS A 36 8.97 -18.36 4.21
CA LYS A 36 8.20 -18.04 3.00
C LYS A 36 8.86 -17.00 2.09
N TYR A 37 9.82 -16.21 2.61
CA TYR A 37 10.44 -15.13 1.85
C TYR A 37 11.65 -15.64 1.07
N ASP A 38 11.73 -15.25 -0.22
CA ASP A 38 12.99 -15.40 -0.94
C ASP A 38 14.06 -14.48 -0.34
N ARG A 39 15.33 -14.68 -0.73
CA ARG A 39 16.44 -13.89 -0.20
C ARG A 39 16.26 -12.39 -0.41
N SER A 40 15.79 -11.97 -1.58
CA SER A 40 15.60 -10.56 -1.94
C SER A 40 14.45 -9.94 -1.18
N GLU A 41 13.34 -10.66 -1.02
CA GLU A 41 12.18 -10.25 -0.23
C GLU A 41 12.54 -10.12 1.25
N LEU A 42 13.31 -11.07 1.78
CA LEU A 42 13.80 -11.00 3.16
C LEU A 42 14.72 -9.79 3.37
N GLN A 43 15.57 -9.46 2.41
CA GLN A 43 16.43 -8.27 2.47
C GLN A 43 15.62 -6.97 2.48
N GLU A 44 14.60 -6.86 1.62
CA GLU A 44 13.67 -5.74 1.61
C GLU A 44 12.90 -5.65 2.94
N LEU A 45 12.32 -6.76 3.41
CA LEU A 45 11.57 -6.84 4.67
C LEU A 45 12.41 -6.38 5.87
N LEU A 46 13.64 -6.89 5.97
CA LEU A 46 14.55 -6.50 7.04
C LEU A 46 14.86 -5.01 6.94
N THR A 47 15.07 -4.46 5.75
CA THR A 47 15.38 -3.05 5.55
C THR A 47 14.21 -2.14 5.91
N THR A 48 13.03 -2.39 5.37
CA THR A 48 11.82 -1.59 5.63
C THR A 48 11.40 -1.66 7.09
N SER A 49 11.69 -2.76 7.80
CA SER A 49 11.32 -2.91 9.22
C SER A 49 11.98 -1.90 10.17
N PHE A 50 13.17 -1.39 9.85
CA PHE A 50 13.82 -0.34 10.63
C PHE A 50 13.93 0.99 9.88
N CYS A 51 13.73 1.01 8.56
CA CYS A 51 13.63 2.24 7.78
C CYS A 51 12.17 2.71 7.66
N SER A 52 11.49 2.83 8.80
CA SER A 52 10.09 3.25 8.89
C SER A 52 9.94 4.39 9.89
N TRP A 53 8.98 5.28 9.64
CA TRP A 53 8.57 6.32 10.58
C TRP A 53 7.86 5.73 11.82
N LEU A 54 7.37 4.48 11.73
CA LEU A 54 6.83 3.72 12.87
C LEU A 54 7.92 3.11 13.77
N ALA A 55 9.18 3.08 13.33
CA ALA A 55 10.28 2.50 14.08
C ALA A 55 10.79 3.49 15.14
N SER A 56 10.14 3.53 16.30
CA SER A 56 10.40 4.49 17.39
C SER A 56 11.75 4.34 18.12
N LYS A 57 12.56 3.33 17.78
CA LYS A 57 13.71 2.94 18.63
C LYS A 57 15.07 3.53 18.25
N ASP A 58 15.26 4.05 17.03
CA ASP A 58 16.63 4.28 16.55
C ASP A 58 17.05 5.74 16.30
N ASP A 59 16.15 6.74 16.29
CA ASP A 59 16.60 8.14 16.09
C ASP A 59 15.53 9.19 16.44
N MET A 60 15.41 9.54 17.73
CA MET A 60 14.53 10.63 18.18
C MET A 60 15.31 11.93 18.43
N ARG A 61 16.13 12.38 17.47
CA ARG A 61 16.61 13.78 17.46
C ARG A 61 15.57 14.75 16.89
N HIS A 62 14.58 14.24 16.14
CA HIS A 62 13.45 15.00 15.65
C HIS A 62 12.15 14.38 16.20
N PRO A 63 11.40 15.07 17.08
CA PRO A 63 10.09 14.60 17.47
C PRO A 63 9.19 14.58 16.22
N LEU A 64 8.78 13.40 15.80
CA LEU A 64 7.78 13.25 14.74
C LEU A 64 6.43 13.70 15.32
N GLU A 65 5.85 14.73 14.71
CA GLU A 65 4.46 15.08 14.97
C GLU A 65 3.56 13.93 14.53
N LEU A 66 2.57 13.61 15.35
CA LEU A 66 1.66 12.52 15.07
C LEU A 66 0.61 12.98 14.07
N PRO A 67 0.15 12.10 13.17
CA PRO A 67 -1.02 12.39 12.35
C PRO A 67 -2.23 12.78 13.20
N SER A 68 -3.09 13.61 12.62
CA SER A 68 -4.30 14.13 13.24
C SER A 68 -5.34 13.04 13.58
N GLY A 69 -6.28 13.39 14.47
CA GLY A 69 -7.41 12.55 14.84
C GLY A 69 -7.05 11.41 15.80
N LEU A 70 -7.47 10.19 15.49
CA LEU A 70 -7.35 9.02 16.35
C LEU A 70 -5.94 8.82 16.92
N LEU A 71 -4.87 9.02 16.16
CA LEU A 71 -3.50 8.85 16.66
C LEU A 71 -3.08 9.85 17.75
N SER A 72 -3.65 11.05 17.76
CA SER A 72 -3.36 12.08 18.75
C SER A 72 -4.43 12.20 19.84
N GLN A 73 -5.68 11.79 19.57
CA GLN A 73 -6.84 12.07 20.41
C GLN A 73 -7.48 10.84 21.07
N MET A 74 -7.09 9.60 20.71
CA MET A 74 -7.70 8.39 21.28
C MET A 74 -7.59 8.36 22.81
N LYS A 75 -8.75 8.25 23.47
CA LYS A 75 -8.83 8.05 24.92
C LYS A 75 -8.30 6.66 25.30
N SER A 76 -7.90 6.47 26.55
CA SER A 76 -7.33 5.20 27.01
C SER A 76 -8.37 4.08 27.03
N VAL A 77 -8.02 2.92 26.51
CA VAL A 77 -8.83 1.69 26.57
C VAL A 77 -8.41 0.91 27.82
N ASN A 78 -9.23 1.01 28.87
CA ASN A 78 -8.92 0.45 30.19
C ASN A 78 -9.44 -0.99 30.38
N THR A 79 -10.28 -1.45 29.46
CA THR A 79 -10.88 -2.79 29.43
C THR A 79 -9.97 -3.81 28.73
N SER A 80 -10.38 -5.08 28.79
CA SER A 80 -9.74 -6.20 28.09
C SER A 80 -10.32 -6.43 26.69
N ILE A 81 -11.36 -5.71 26.29
CA ILE A 81 -11.98 -5.82 24.96
C ILE A 81 -12.20 -4.41 24.42
N ALA A 82 -11.92 -4.19 23.14
CA ALA A 82 -12.36 -3.01 22.42
C ALA A 82 -13.47 -3.41 21.47
N ILE A 83 -14.49 -2.55 21.32
CA ILE A 83 -15.63 -2.80 20.44
C ILE A 83 -15.54 -1.84 19.27
N VAL A 84 -15.61 -2.38 18.05
CA VAL A 84 -15.61 -1.61 16.81
C VAL A 84 -16.98 -1.75 16.15
N LEU A 85 -17.65 -0.62 15.96
CA LEU A 85 -18.90 -0.48 15.24
C LEU A 85 -18.60 -0.08 13.80
N MET A 86 -18.73 -1.03 12.89
CA MET A 86 -18.55 -0.84 11.45
C MET A 86 -19.92 -0.79 10.76
N PRO A 87 -20.22 0.20 9.90
CA PRO A 87 -21.50 0.25 9.19
C PRO A 87 -21.69 -0.99 8.30
N VAL A 88 -22.92 -1.53 8.29
CA VAL A 88 -23.31 -2.65 7.42
C VAL A 88 -23.69 -2.12 6.05
N GLU A 89 -23.04 -2.64 5.01
CA GLU A 89 -23.40 -2.35 3.62
C GLU A 89 -24.58 -3.25 3.18
N PRO A 90 -25.65 -2.70 2.58
CA PRO A 90 -26.80 -3.50 2.15
C PRO A 90 -26.42 -4.59 1.14
N GLY A 91 -26.88 -5.82 1.37
CA GLY A 91 -26.63 -6.95 0.48
C GLY A 91 -25.23 -7.55 0.56
N LEU A 92 -24.42 -7.13 1.53
CA LEU A 92 -23.04 -7.58 1.69
C LEU A 92 -22.78 -8.18 3.08
N ASP A 93 -22.61 -9.50 3.13
CA ASP A 93 -22.32 -10.23 4.36
C ASP A 93 -20.81 -10.40 4.58
N LEU A 94 -20.29 -9.77 5.63
CA LEU A 94 -18.90 -9.89 6.05
C LEU A 94 -18.70 -11.09 6.98
N ASP A 95 -17.50 -11.66 6.95
CA ASP A 95 -17.13 -12.86 7.70
C ASP A 95 -16.13 -12.52 8.82
N CYS A 96 -16.42 -12.96 10.04
CA CYS A 96 -15.60 -12.73 11.22
C CYS A 96 -14.19 -13.36 11.08
N ARG A 97 -14.04 -14.48 10.37
CA ARG A 97 -12.74 -15.11 10.08
C ARG A 97 -11.84 -14.20 9.24
N GLU A 98 -12.40 -13.52 8.25
CA GLU A 98 -11.66 -12.53 7.44
C GLU A 98 -11.19 -11.37 8.33
N ILE A 99 -12.07 -10.85 9.20
CA ILE A 99 -11.73 -9.78 10.14
C ILE A 99 -10.62 -10.20 11.10
N HIS A 100 -10.73 -11.39 11.70
CA HIS A 100 -9.71 -11.96 12.57
C HIS A 100 -8.36 -12.16 11.86
N GLN A 101 -8.38 -12.61 10.59
CA GLN A 101 -7.17 -12.71 9.79
C GLN A 101 -6.54 -11.34 9.55
N MET A 102 -7.32 -10.30 9.22
CA MET A 102 -6.82 -8.95 9.03
C MET A 102 -6.21 -8.36 10.30
N ILE A 103 -6.86 -8.52 11.46
CA ILE A 103 -6.33 -8.09 12.76
C ILE A 103 -4.98 -8.74 13.03
N ARG A 104 -4.85 -10.06 12.76
CA ARG A 104 -3.60 -10.81 12.92
C ARG A 104 -2.49 -10.27 12.03
N GLU A 105 -2.78 -10.06 10.75
CA GLU A 105 -1.81 -9.58 9.75
C GLU A 105 -1.37 -8.13 10.03
N LEU A 106 -2.31 -7.25 10.40
CA LEU A 106 -1.99 -5.88 10.83
C LEU A 106 -1.18 -5.87 12.12
N ALA A 107 -1.51 -6.70 13.11
CA ALA A 107 -0.75 -6.79 14.35
C ALA A 107 0.70 -7.20 14.07
N VAL A 108 0.94 -8.24 13.28
CA VAL A 108 2.32 -8.65 12.91
C VAL A 108 3.04 -7.55 12.13
N GLY A 109 2.38 -6.96 11.13
CA GLY A 109 2.95 -5.88 10.31
C GLY A 109 3.35 -4.65 11.11
N ILE A 110 2.48 -4.19 12.02
CA ILE A 110 2.69 -2.96 12.80
C ILE A 110 3.61 -3.19 14.00
N TYR A 111 3.42 -4.27 14.77
CA TYR A 111 4.19 -4.49 16.00
C TYR A 111 5.61 -4.97 15.72
N CYS A 112 5.78 -5.91 14.80
CA CYS A 112 7.08 -6.55 14.54
C CYS A 112 7.82 -5.95 13.35
N LEU A 113 7.09 -5.54 12.30
CA LEU A 113 7.69 -5.16 11.03
C LEU A 113 7.58 -3.66 10.73
N ASN A 114 6.97 -2.86 11.60
CA ASN A 114 6.78 -1.41 11.46
C ASN A 114 6.26 -0.99 10.06
N GLN A 115 5.37 -1.80 9.48
CA GLN A 115 4.79 -1.61 8.16
C GLN A 115 3.28 -1.48 8.26
N ILE A 116 2.70 -0.74 7.31
CA ILE A 116 1.26 -0.65 7.07
C ILE A 116 0.98 -1.13 5.64
N PRO A 117 -0.24 -1.59 5.32
CA PRO A 117 -0.56 -2.09 3.99
C PRO A 117 -0.54 -0.97 2.95
N SER A 118 -0.10 -1.30 1.74
CA SER A 118 -0.25 -0.50 0.52
C SER A 118 0.13 -1.36 -0.68
N ILE A 119 -0.18 -0.92 -1.89
CA ILE A 119 0.35 -1.54 -3.12
C ILE A 119 0.76 -0.46 -4.12
N SER A 120 1.83 -0.72 -4.85
CA SER A 120 2.19 -0.02 -6.08
C SER A 120 2.37 -1.04 -7.20
N LEU A 121 1.81 -0.74 -8.37
CA LEU A 121 2.01 -1.52 -9.59
C LEU A 121 3.03 -0.80 -10.45
N ASP A 122 4.14 -1.47 -10.70
CA ASP A 122 5.31 -0.91 -11.39
C ASP A 122 5.80 -1.84 -12.49
N ALA A 123 6.08 -1.28 -13.67
CA ALA A 123 6.60 -2.02 -14.81
C ALA A 123 7.91 -2.76 -14.50
N ASN A 124 8.06 -3.93 -15.12
CA ASN A 124 9.33 -4.60 -15.34
C ASN A 124 9.80 -4.35 -16.78
N TYR A 125 11.04 -4.77 -17.06
CA TYR A 125 11.68 -4.62 -18.36
C TYR A 125 10.94 -5.30 -19.53
N ASP A 126 10.14 -6.32 -19.23
CA ASP A 126 9.36 -7.12 -20.18
C ASP A 126 7.86 -6.78 -20.18
N GLN A 127 7.49 -5.60 -19.65
CA GLN A 127 6.11 -5.13 -19.49
C GLN A 127 5.23 -5.94 -18.53
N SER A 128 5.73 -7.00 -17.90
CA SER A 128 5.06 -7.53 -16.71
C SER A 128 5.00 -6.48 -15.60
N THR A 129 4.09 -6.68 -14.66
CA THR A 129 3.85 -5.70 -13.59
C THR A 129 4.21 -6.30 -12.24
N SER A 130 5.12 -5.67 -11.52
CA SER A 130 5.40 -6.07 -10.15
C SER A 130 4.31 -5.59 -9.19
N CYS A 131 3.87 -6.47 -8.31
CA CYS A 131 3.03 -6.13 -7.16
C CYS A 131 3.93 -5.69 -6.00
N SER A 132 4.26 -4.41 -5.93
CA SER A 132 5.10 -3.86 -4.86
C SER A 132 4.27 -3.62 -3.59
N LEU A 133 4.08 -4.68 -2.81
CA LEU A 133 3.54 -4.62 -1.44
C LEU A 133 4.68 -4.38 -0.43
N PRO A 134 4.42 -3.72 0.71
CA PRO A 134 5.28 -3.82 1.88
C PRO A 134 5.42 -5.31 2.27
N PRO A 135 6.64 -5.84 2.41
CA PRO A 135 6.86 -7.28 2.56
C PRO A 135 6.11 -7.94 3.72
N ALA A 136 5.73 -7.20 4.76
CA ALA A 136 4.87 -7.69 5.84
C ALA A 136 3.53 -8.27 5.36
N TYR A 137 3.07 -7.85 4.18
CA TYR A 137 1.78 -8.25 3.58
C TYR A 137 1.96 -9.20 2.39
N PHE A 138 3.14 -9.79 2.20
CA PHE A 138 3.30 -10.93 1.29
C PHE A 138 2.68 -12.19 1.89
N ASP A 139 1.95 -12.93 1.04
CA ASP A 139 1.18 -14.11 1.42
C ASP A 139 0.27 -13.83 2.63
N THR A 140 -0.53 -12.77 2.50
CA THR A 140 -1.52 -12.33 3.46
C THR A 140 -2.84 -12.09 2.75
N ARG A 141 -3.94 -12.21 3.49
CA ARG A 141 -5.27 -11.91 2.97
C ARG A 141 -5.40 -10.43 2.62
N ILE A 142 -4.84 -9.52 3.43
CA ILE A 142 -4.77 -8.09 3.10
C ILE A 142 -4.04 -7.86 1.78
N GLY A 143 -2.89 -8.51 1.56
CA GLY A 143 -2.14 -8.41 0.31
C GLY A 143 -2.94 -8.90 -0.90
N GLN A 144 -3.73 -9.99 -0.74
CA GLN A 144 -4.62 -10.47 -1.79
C GLN A 144 -5.73 -9.47 -2.12
N MET A 145 -6.34 -8.84 -1.11
CA MET A 145 -7.39 -7.83 -1.30
C MET A 145 -6.85 -6.62 -2.08
N LEU A 146 -5.67 -6.13 -1.70
CA LEU A 146 -5.02 -5.01 -2.38
C LEU A 146 -4.75 -5.30 -3.85
N ILE A 147 -4.18 -6.47 -4.16
CA ILE A 147 -3.92 -6.89 -5.54
C ILE A 147 -5.24 -7.03 -6.32
N ALA A 148 -6.25 -7.68 -5.75
CA ALA A 148 -7.51 -7.94 -6.43
C ALA A 148 -8.22 -6.65 -6.83
N VAL A 149 -8.28 -5.67 -5.92
CA VAL A 149 -8.99 -4.41 -6.17
C VAL A 149 -8.21 -3.53 -7.13
N ASP A 150 -6.89 -3.38 -6.98
CA ASP A 150 -6.10 -2.57 -7.91
C ASP A 150 -6.09 -3.21 -9.31
N TYR A 151 -6.00 -4.55 -9.38
CA TYR A 151 -6.13 -5.28 -10.64
C TYR A 151 -7.47 -5.03 -11.33
N MET A 152 -8.59 -5.13 -10.60
CA MET A 152 -9.91 -4.85 -11.18
C MET A 152 -10.02 -3.41 -11.68
N LEU A 153 -9.51 -2.44 -10.92
CA LEU A 153 -9.47 -1.05 -11.35
C LEU A 153 -8.73 -0.90 -12.69
N LYS A 154 -7.60 -1.58 -12.87
CA LYS A 154 -6.87 -1.53 -14.16
C LYS A 154 -7.55 -2.33 -15.25
N ALA A 155 -8.18 -3.44 -14.90
CA ALA A 155 -8.95 -4.23 -15.85
C ALA A 155 -10.08 -3.42 -16.48
N LEU A 156 -10.84 -2.68 -15.65
CA LEU A 156 -11.87 -1.74 -16.10
C LEU A 156 -11.30 -0.56 -16.89
N TRP A 157 -10.12 -0.08 -16.51
CA TRP A 157 -9.51 1.05 -17.19
C TRP A 157 -9.05 0.69 -18.60
N HIS A 158 -8.38 -0.46 -18.77
CA HIS A 158 -7.87 -0.92 -20.05
C HIS A 158 -8.89 -1.74 -20.87
N GLY A 159 -9.96 -2.24 -20.25
CA GLY A 159 -10.94 -3.12 -20.90
C GLY A 159 -10.51 -4.58 -21.04
N VAL A 160 -9.58 -5.01 -20.20
CA VAL A 160 -8.94 -6.32 -20.29
C VAL A 160 -9.02 -7.01 -18.95
N TYR A 161 -9.45 -8.26 -18.93
CA TYR A 161 -9.57 -9.03 -17.69
C TYR A 161 -9.02 -10.44 -17.87
N MET A 162 -8.41 -10.96 -16.81
CA MET A 162 -8.00 -12.36 -16.69
C MET A 162 -8.34 -12.82 -15.26
N PRO A 163 -9.21 -13.83 -15.09
CA PRO A 163 -9.55 -14.38 -13.78
C PRO A 163 -8.31 -14.81 -12.99
N LYS A 164 -8.36 -14.69 -11.65
CA LYS A 164 -7.20 -14.91 -10.77
C LYS A 164 -6.54 -16.27 -10.99
N GLU A 165 -7.33 -17.34 -11.07
CA GLU A 165 -6.84 -18.71 -11.21
C GLU A 165 -6.06 -18.89 -12.51
N LYS A 166 -6.56 -18.31 -13.61
CA LYS A 166 -5.91 -18.33 -14.92
C LYS A 166 -4.66 -17.45 -14.94
N ARG A 167 -4.76 -16.27 -14.32
CA ARG A 167 -3.67 -15.28 -14.23
C ARG A 167 -2.47 -15.81 -13.47
N VAL A 168 -2.68 -16.43 -12.30
CA VAL A 168 -1.60 -17.04 -11.51
C VAL A 168 -0.84 -18.08 -12.32
N ARG A 169 -1.57 -18.99 -12.99
CA ARG A 169 -0.95 -20.02 -13.85
C ARG A 169 -0.22 -19.41 -15.04
N PHE A 170 -0.79 -18.37 -15.65
CA PHE A 170 -0.19 -17.72 -16.80
C PHE A 170 1.07 -16.93 -16.44
N SER A 171 1.11 -16.27 -15.28
CA SER A 171 2.30 -15.55 -14.77
C SER A 171 3.56 -16.43 -14.71
N GLU A 172 3.41 -17.73 -14.46
CA GLU A 172 4.53 -18.68 -14.39
C GLU A 172 5.04 -19.11 -15.77
N LEU A 173 4.19 -19.07 -16.79
CA LEU A 173 4.44 -19.69 -18.10
C LEU A 173 4.62 -18.70 -19.24
N TRP A 174 4.14 -17.46 -19.11
CA TRP A 174 4.07 -16.55 -20.25
C TRP A 174 5.46 -16.21 -20.83
N ARG A 175 6.48 -16.06 -19.98
CA ARG A 175 7.86 -15.78 -20.41
C ARG A 175 8.45 -16.90 -21.28
N SER A 176 8.23 -18.15 -20.90
CA SER A 176 8.72 -19.31 -21.66
C SER A 176 7.86 -19.56 -22.91
N SER A 177 6.55 -19.32 -22.85
CA SER A 177 5.68 -19.44 -24.03
C SER A 177 6.01 -18.41 -25.12
N MET A 178 6.40 -17.21 -24.70
CA MET A 178 6.76 -16.10 -25.59
C MET A 178 8.24 -16.03 -25.96
N ASP A 179 9.08 -16.90 -25.38
CA ASP A 179 10.53 -16.88 -25.52
C ASP A 179 11.09 -15.46 -25.27
N ILE A 180 10.77 -14.90 -24.09
CA ILE A 180 11.19 -13.56 -23.69
C ILE A 180 12.70 -13.53 -23.43
N ASP A 181 13.41 -12.66 -24.15
CA ASP A 181 14.85 -12.51 -23.98
C ASP A 181 15.23 -11.68 -22.73
N GLN A 182 16.54 -11.49 -22.52
CA GLN A 182 17.10 -10.77 -21.37
C GLN A 182 16.78 -9.26 -21.32
N ASP A 183 16.22 -8.73 -22.41
CA ASP A 183 15.82 -7.34 -22.58
C ASP A 183 14.29 -7.19 -22.66
N GLY A 184 13.54 -8.29 -22.52
CA GLY A 184 12.08 -8.29 -22.40
C GLY A 184 11.37 -8.37 -23.75
N VAL A 185 12.10 -8.71 -24.82
CA VAL A 185 11.56 -8.78 -26.18
C VAL A 185 11.16 -10.23 -26.48
N PRO A 186 9.92 -10.48 -26.97
CA PRO A 186 9.51 -11.81 -27.40
C PRO A 186 10.26 -12.25 -28.65
N GLN A 187 10.79 -13.47 -28.65
CA GLN A 187 11.52 -14.06 -29.78
C GLN A 187 10.69 -15.11 -30.54
N THR A 188 9.45 -15.35 -30.11
CA THR A 188 8.56 -16.33 -30.73
C THR A 188 7.95 -15.87 -32.04
N LEU A 189 7.64 -16.83 -32.93
CA LEU A 189 6.82 -16.62 -34.14
C LEU A 189 5.31 -16.75 -33.88
N LYS A 190 4.92 -17.17 -32.67
CA LYS A 190 3.52 -17.26 -32.25
C LYS A 190 2.87 -15.88 -32.26
N ARG A 191 1.56 -15.81 -32.49
CA ARG A 191 0.78 -14.57 -32.36
C ARG A 191 0.45 -14.32 -30.89
N PRO A 192 0.99 -13.26 -30.26
CA PRO A 192 0.78 -13.02 -28.84
C PRO A 192 -0.68 -12.93 -28.41
N ALA A 193 -1.52 -12.24 -29.17
CA ALA A 193 -2.95 -12.12 -28.86
C ALA A 193 -3.68 -13.47 -28.72
N VAL A 194 -3.31 -14.46 -29.54
CA VAL A 194 -3.96 -15.79 -29.52
C VAL A 194 -3.58 -16.55 -28.25
N GLU A 195 -2.29 -16.57 -27.91
CA GLU A 195 -1.79 -17.26 -26.71
C GLU A 195 -2.36 -16.65 -25.43
N PHE A 196 -2.43 -15.32 -25.33
CA PHE A 196 -3.00 -14.63 -24.17
C PHE A 196 -4.49 -14.93 -24.01
N CYS A 197 -5.26 -14.89 -25.10
CA CYS A 197 -6.67 -15.25 -25.08
C CYS A 197 -6.88 -16.73 -24.69
N GLN A 198 -6.07 -17.64 -25.23
CA GLN A 198 -6.11 -19.06 -24.86
C GLN A 198 -5.76 -19.29 -23.38
N ALA A 199 -4.84 -18.48 -22.83
CA ALA A 199 -4.51 -18.51 -21.41
C ALA A 199 -5.60 -17.91 -20.52
N GLY A 200 -6.60 -17.22 -21.08
CA GLY A 200 -7.76 -16.71 -20.36
C GLY A 200 -7.92 -15.20 -20.33
N LEU A 201 -7.15 -14.46 -21.12
CA LEU A 201 -7.38 -13.03 -21.32
C LEU A 201 -8.69 -12.81 -22.08
N ILE A 202 -9.55 -11.94 -21.58
CA ILE A 202 -10.83 -11.58 -22.20
C ILE A 202 -11.04 -10.07 -22.21
N ASP A 203 -11.90 -9.63 -23.12
CA ASP A 203 -12.53 -8.31 -23.02
C ASP A 203 -13.45 -8.30 -21.79
N ILE A 204 -13.30 -7.31 -20.93
CA ILE A 204 -14.08 -7.20 -19.69
C ILE A 204 -15.59 -7.11 -19.95
N THR A 205 -16.02 -6.61 -21.12
CA THR A 205 -17.45 -6.53 -21.49
C THR A 205 -18.11 -7.88 -21.66
N LYS A 206 -17.34 -8.97 -21.70
CA LYS A 206 -17.85 -10.35 -21.70
C LYS A 206 -18.26 -10.84 -20.32
N GLU A 207 -17.86 -10.15 -19.26
CA GLU A 207 -18.36 -10.42 -17.91
C GLU A 207 -19.76 -9.79 -17.78
N PRO A 208 -20.77 -10.54 -17.30
CA PRO A 208 -22.17 -10.07 -17.25
C PRO A 208 -22.36 -8.72 -16.51
N GLU A 209 -21.58 -8.47 -15.47
CA GLU A 209 -21.66 -7.26 -14.64
C GLU A 209 -21.18 -5.99 -15.38
N PHE A 210 -20.41 -6.17 -16.46
CA PHE A 210 -19.75 -5.11 -17.23
C PHE A 210 -20.23 -5.04 -18.68
N GLU A 211 -21.31 -5.74 -19.03
CA GLU A 211 -21.96 -5.59 -20.33
C GLU A 211 -22.31 -4.11 -20.59
N GLY A 212 -21.91 -3.61 -21.76
CA GLY A 212 -22.16 -2.22 -22.17
C GLY A 212 -21.46 -1.14 -21.35
N ILE A 213 -20.46 -1.47 -20.52
CA ILE A 213 -19.77 -0.48 -19.65
C ILE A 213 -19.21 0.74 -20.42
N TYR A 214 -18.81 0.57 -21.68
CA TYR A 214 -18.25 1.63 -22.51
C TYR A 214 -19.27 2.31 -23.44
N ASP A 215 -20.53 1.88 -23.42
CA ASP A 215 -21.58 2.43 -24.29
C ASP A 215 -22.16 3.73 -23.72
N GLU A 216 -22.02 3.94 -22.41
CA GLU A 216 -22.49 5.14 -21.73
C GLU A 216 -21.58 6.34 -21.99
N ASN A 217 -22.18 7.44 -22.45
CA ASN A 217 -21.45 8.68 -22.66
C ASN A 217 -21.21 9.42 -21.33
N MET A 218 -20.00 9.27 -20.77
CA MET A 218 -19.54 10.02 -19.58
C MET A 218 -19.23 11.49 -19.86
N ASN A 219 -19.17 11.88 -21.13
CA ASN A 219 -18.77 13.22 -21.53
C ASN A 219 -19.99 14.16 -21.60
N GLU A 220 -20.00 15.12 -20.67
CA GLU A 220 -20.99 16.20 -20.59
C GLU A 220 -20.67 17.38 -21.51
N ASP A 221 -19.42 17.47 -22.01
CA ASP A 221 -18.99 18.53 -22.93
C ASP A 221 -19.14 18.06 -24.40
N PRO A 222 -20.13 18.56 -25.15
CA PRO A 222 -20.37 18.15 -26.52
C PRO A 222 -19.29 18.63 -27.50
N THR A 223 -18.42 19.56 -27.10
CA THR A 223 -17.33 20.10 -27.94
C THR A 223 -16.05 19.27 -27.84
N TYR A 224 -15.93 18.47 -26.80
CA TYR A 224 -14.79 17.58 -26.58
C TYR A 224 -15.09 16.18 -27.12
N ASN A 225 -14.18 15.60 -27.90
CA ASN A 225 -14.29 14.20 -28.32
C ASN A 225 -13.09 13.39 -27.80
N PRO A 226 -13.23 12.70 -26.64
CA PRO A 226 -12.15 11.90 -26.06
C PRO A 226 -11.76 10.72 -26.95
N ASN A 227 -12.63 10.29 -27.87
CA ASN A 227 -12.39 9.15 -28.73
C ASN A 227 -11.78 9.53 -30.10
N SER A 228 -11.53 10.81 -30.35
CA SER A 228 -10.83 11.25 -31.55
C SER A 228 -9.39 10.71 -31.59
N THR A 229 -8.88 10.45 -32.80
CA THR A 229 -7.51 9.95 -32.99
C THR A 229 -6.47 10.91 -32.41
N GLU A 230 -6.68 12.21 -32.56
CA GLU A 230 -5.77 13.24 -32.03
C GLU A 230 -5.64 13.15 -30.50
N GLU A 231 -6.78 13.10 -29.80
CA GLU A 231 -6.79 12.97 -28.33
C GLU A 231 -6.16 11.66 -27.86
N LYS A 232 -6.42 10.55 -28.55
CA LYS A 232 -5.82 9.24 -28.23
C LYS A 232 -4.31 9.29 -28.44
N THR A 233 -3.84 9.76 -29.58
CA THR A 233 -2.41 9.85 -29.88
C THR A 233 -1.69 10.77 -28.90
N PHE A 234 -2.28 11.91 -28.54
CA PHE A 234 -1.72 12.79 -27.52
C PHE A 234 -1.62 12.09 -26.16
N PHE A 235 -2.71 11.45 -25.70
CA PHE A 235 -2.73 10.73 -24.42
C PHE A 235 -1.69 9.60 -24.36
N MET A 236 -1.52 8.85 -25.44
CA MET A 236 -0.56 7.74 -25.52
C MET A 236 0.91 8.18 -25.37
N GLN A 237 1.25 9.46 -25.60
CA GLN A 237 2.61 9.97 -25.36
C GLN A 237 2.98 9.98 -23.87
N PHE A 238 1.97 9.97 -22.98
CA PHE A 238 2.14 10.15 -21.54
C PHE A 238 1.69 8.95 -20.71
N VAL A 239 1.21 7.88 -21.34
CA VAL A 239 0.54 6.76 -20.66
C VAL A 239 1.38 6.13 -19.55
N ASP A 240 2.68 5.92 -19.79
CA ASP A 240 3.61 5.31 -18.82
C ASP A 240 3.91 6.22 -17.61
N HIS A 241 3.53 7.50 -17.68
CA HIS A 241 3.69 8.46 -16.60
C HIS A 241 2.40 8.69 -15.81
N ILE A 242 1.26 8.23 -16.33
CA ILE A 242 -0.03 8.35 -15.66
C ILE A 242 -0.14 7.21 -14.63
N ILE A 243 -0.76 7.46 -13.49
CA ILE A 243 -1.15 6.42 -12.54
C ILE A 243 -2.56 6.68 -12.04
N LEU A 244 -3.31 5.62 -11.73
CA LEU A 244 -4.53 5.76 -10.91
C LEU A 244 -4.30 5.21 -9.53
N LYS A 245 -4.74 5.95 -8.51
CA LYS A 245 -4.60 5.61 -7.11
C LYS A 245 -5.94 5.58 -6.40
N LEU A 246 -6.15 4.54 -5.59
CA LEU A 246 -7.20 4.52 -4.57
C LEU A 246 -6.61 4.93 -3.23
N THR A 247 -7.21 5.92 -2.60
CA THR A 247 -6.83 6.34 -1.24
C THR A 247 -8.03 6.13 -0.33
N PHE A 248 -7.88 5.24 0.65
CA PHE A 248 -8.90 5.01 1.67
C PHE A 248 -8.68 5.93 2.85
N ALA A 249 -9.74 6.57 3.35
CA ALA A 249 -9.68 7.49 4.47
C ALA A 249 -10.91 7.34 5.37
N ALA A 250 -10.71 7.50 6.68
CA ALA A 250 -11.82 7.60 7.62
C ALA A 250 -12.52 8.96 7.42
N THR A 251 -13.84 8.94 7.31
CA THR A 251 -14.67 10.16 7.18
C THR A 251 -15.28 10.56 8.52
N LYS A 252 -15.36 9.64 9.47
CA LYS A 252 -15.89 9.87 10.81
C LYS A 252 -15.21 8.95 11.81
N ILE A 253 -14.89 9.46 13.00
CA ILE A 253 -14.39 8.68 14.14
C ILE A 253 -15.09 9.16 15.40
N GLN A 254 -15.72 8.24 16.12
CA GLN A 254 -16.35 8.49 17.41
C GLN A 254 -15.86 7.49 18.45
N GLN A 255 -15.75 7.93 19.70
CA GLN A 255 -15.33 7.08 20.81
C GLN A 255 -16.17 7.34 22.06
N TYR A 256 -16.57 6.25 22.73
CA TYR A 256 -17.08 6.27 24.11
C TYR A 256 -16.46 5.10 24.87
N GLU A 257 -15.64 5.43 25.87
CA GLU A 257 -14.78 4.46 26.56
C GLU A 257 -13.95 3.63 25.56
N ASP A 258 -14.23 2.34 25.43
CA ASP A 258 -13.59 1.35 24.56
C ASP A 258 -14.45 0.96 23.33
N VAL A 259 -15.57 1.64 23.13
CA VAL A 259 -16.41 1.54 21.94
C VAL A 259 -15.99 2.59 20.93
N PHE A 260 -15.72 2.14 19.71
CA PHE A 260 -15.32 2.96 18.57
C PHE A 260 -16.35 2.82 17.46
N LEU A 261 -16.84 3.94 16.94
CA LEU A 261 -17.68 3.98 15.75
C LEU A 261 -16.92 4.74 14.67
N PHE A 262 -16.90 4.19 13.46
CA PHE A 262 -16.26 4.87 12.35
C PHE A 262 -17.10 4.82 11.07
N ASP A 263 -16.76 5.71 10.15
CA ASP A 263 -17.16 5.64 8.75
C ASP A 263 -15.92 5.89 7.89
N ALA A 264 -15.89 5.30 6.70
CA ALA A 264 -14.75 5.38 5.80
C ALA A 264 -15.18 5.32 4.34
N ALA A 265 -14.42 6.03 3.51
CA ALA A 265 -14.62 6.08 2.07
C ALA A 265 -13.28 5.90 1.36
N TYR A 266 -13.33 5.70 0.05
CA TYR A 266 -12.15 5.80 -0.80
C TYR A 266 -12.32 6.91 -1.83
N ASN A 267 -11.21 7.50 -2.23
CA ASN A 267 -11.14 8.39 -3.37
C ASN A 267 -10.32 7.73 -4.47
N LEU A 268 -10.87 7.70 -5.67
CA LEU A 268 -10.13 7.37 -6.88
C LEU A 268 -9.61 8.66 -7.51
N SER A 269 -8.29 8.72 -7.67
CA SER A 269 -7.56 9.86 -8.25
C SER A 269 -6.59 9.40 -9.33
N SER A 270 -6.14 10.35 -10.17
CA SER A 270 -5.06 10.14 -11.13
C SER A 270 -3.90 11.09 -10.84
N ALA A 271 -2.67 10.63 -11.06
CA ALA A 271 -1.48 11.47 -11.01
C ALA A 271 -0.65 11.29 -12.28
N ILE A 272 0.08 12.35 -12.66
CA ILE A 272 0.99 12.35 -13.80
C ILE A 272 2.39 12.56 -13.25
N ARG A 273 3.25 11.54 -13.31
CA ARG A 273 4.62 11.52 -12.79
C ARG A 273 5.59 12.23 -13.75
N MET A 274 5.29 13.48 -14.08
CA MET A 274 6.14 14.33 -14.89
C MET A 274 6.35 15.68 -14.23
N THR A 275 7.52 16.24 -14.45
CA THR A 275 7.88 17.56 -13.97
C THR A 275 7.43 18.62 -14.99
N GLU A 276 7.27 19.86 -14.53
CA GLU A 276 6.79 20.98 -15.36
C GLU A 276 7.67 21.25 -16.60
N ASP A 277 8.97 20.89 -16.57
CA ASP A 277 9.83 21.07 -17.75
C ASP A 277 9.50 20.13 -18.91
N HIS A 278 8.79 19.04 -18.62
CA HIS A 278 8.45 18.00 -19.58
C HIS A 278 6.96 17.99 -19.93
N LEU A 279 6.13 18.74 -19.18
CA LEU A 279 4.70 18.82 -19.40
C LEU A 279 4.20 20.23 -19.06
N ASP A 280 3.82 20.98 -20.09
CA ASP A 280 3.27 22.32 -19.93
C ASP A 280 1.83 22.29 -19.38
N ALA A 281 1.37 23.44 -18.86
CA ALA A 281 0.07 23.56 -18.20
C ALA A 281 -1.12 23.22 -19.12
N PHE A 282 -1.04 23.57 -20.40
CA PHE A 282 -2.11 23.27 -21.36
C PHE A 282 -2.19 21.77 -21.63
N SER A 283 -1.04 21.15 -21.88
CA SER A 283 -0.93 19.69 -22.03
C SER A 283 -1.43 18.95 -20.78
N TYR A 284 -1.05 19.41 -19.58
CA TYR A 284 -1.52 18.84 -18.31
C TYR A 284 -3.05 18.93 -18.19
N GLN A 285 -3.65 20.09 -18.47
CA GLN A 285 -5.09 20.28 -18.40
C GLN A 285 -5.84 19.37 -19.39
N ARG A 286 -5.32 19.22 -20.62
CA ARG A 286 -5.87 18.30 -21.64
C ARG A 286 -5.86 16.85 -21.16
N LEU A 287 -4.75 16.39 -20.55
CA LEU A 287 -4.67 15.06 -19.95
C LEU A 287 -5.67 14.88 -18.80
N GLN A 288 -5.79 15.88 -17.91
CA GLN A 288 -6.73 15.85 -16.80
C GLN A 288 -8.19 15.80 -17.25
N GLN A 289 -8.57 16.52 -18.31
CA GLN A 289 -9.91 16.47 -18.87
C GLN A 289 -10.28 15.05 -19.29
N ARG A 290 -9.38 14.37 -20.04
CA ARG A 290 -9.58 12.98 -20.45
C ARG A 290 -9.61 12.01 -19.27
N LEU A 291 -8.68 12.14 -18.32
CA LEU A 291 -8.60 11.30 -17.13
C LEU A 291 -9.86 11.43 -16.28
N THR A 292 -10.42 12.63 -16.15
CA THR A 292 -11.67 12.87 -15.40
C THR A 292 -12.82 12.03 -15.92
N LEU A 293 -12.97 11.91 -17.25
CA LEU A 293 -14.01 11.08 -17.86
C LEU A 293 -13.79 9.59 -17.56
N GLN A 294 -12.54 9.13 -17.66
CA GLN A 294 -12.19 7.74 -17.34
C GLN A 294 -12.42 7.45 -15.85
N LEU A 295 -12.07 8.37 -14.96
CA LEU A 295 -12.30 8.27 -13.52
C LEU A 295 -13.79 8.19 -13.17
N LYS A 296 -14.65 8.96 -13.85
CA LYS A 296 -16.12 8.88 -13.67
C LYS A 296 -16.62 7.46 -13.97
N LEU A 297 -16.21 6.89 -15.11
CA LEU A 297 -16.53 5.50 -15.49
C LEU A 297 -16.05 4.51 -14.43
N LEU A 298 -14.78 4.60 -14.01
CA LEU A 298 -14.22 3.67 -13.04
C LEU A 298 -14.94 3.73 -11.68
N LYS A 299 -15.22 4.93 -11.16
CA LYS A 299 -15.97 5.13 -9.90
C LYS A 299 -17.36 4.50 -9.95
N LYS A 300 -18.05 4.58 -11.09
CA LYS A 300 -19.39 4.03 -11.25
C LYS A 300 -19.41 2.49 -11.29
N HIS A 301 -18.34 1.86 -11.76
CA HIS A 301 -18.34 0.44 -12.09
C HIS A 301 -17.45 -0.44 -11.20
N LEU A 302 -16.49 0.11 -10.43
CA LEU A 302 -15.53 -0.67 -9.64
C LEU A 302 -16.19 -1.66 -8.67
N GLU A 303 -17.28 -1.25 -8.02
CA GLU A 303 -17.98 -2.04 -7.00
C GLU A 303 -19.10 -2.93 -7.57
N LYS A 304 -19.22 -3.09 -8.90
CA LYS A 304 -20.26 -3.94 -9.48
C LYS A 304 -20.05 -5.43 -9.26
N LYS A 305 -18.79 -5.87 -9.08
CA LYS A 305 -18.47 -7.27 -8.82
C LYS A 305 -18.45 -7.52 -7.30
N GLU A 306 -19.24 -8.49 -6.84
CA GLU A 306 -19.48 -8.74 -5.41
C GLU A 306 -18.20 -8.98 -4.60
N ASP A 307 -17.26 -9.75 -5.15
CA ASP A 307 -15.97 -10.04 -4.49
C ASP A 307 -15.12 -8.77 -4.30
N ILE A 308 -15.16 -7.85 -5.27
CA ILE A 308 -14.47 -6.55 -5.21
C ILE A 308 -15.17 -5.62 -4.22
N GLN A 309 -16.51 -5.58 -4.23
CA GLN A 309 -17.29 -4.83 -3.25
C GLN A 309 -16.98 -5.29 -1.82
N LYS A 310 -16.90 -6.61 -1.60
CA LYS A 310 -16.52 -7.22 -0.32
C LYS A 310 -15.11 -6.84 0.12
N ASN A 311 -14.14 -6.91 -0.79
CA ASN A 311 -12.76 -6.50 -0.50
C ASN A 311 -12.68 -4.98 -0.18
N ILE A 312 -13.47 -4.14 -0.84
CA ILE A 312 -13.56 -2.70 -0.54
C ILE A 312 -14.13 -2.45 0.85
N ALA A 313 -15.19 -3.16 1.26
CA ALA A 313 -15.72 -3.06 2.62
C ALA A 313 -14.68 -3.47 3.68
N TYR A 314 -13.91 -4.53 3.44
CA TYR A 314 -12.81 -4.90 4.33
C TYR A 314 -11.69 -3.86 4.35
N MET A 315 -11.37 -3.21 3.22
CA MET A 315 -10.40 -2.11 3.21
C MET A 315 -10.90 -0.87 3.97
N LYS A 316 -12.21 -0.58 3.98
CA LYS A 316 -12.79 0.44 4.87
C LYS A 316 -12.52 0.10 6.34
N LEU A 317 -12.65 -1.16 6.74
CA LEU A 317 -12.29 -1.60 8.10
C LEU A 317 -10.78 -1.47 8.37
N ILE A 318 -9.92 -1.89 7.43
CA ILE A 318 -8.46 -1.76 7.55
C ILE A 318 -8.06 -0.29 7.78
N THR A 319 -8.75 0.65 7.13
CA THR A 319 -8.53 2.10 7.29
C THR A 319 -8.68 2.57 8.72
N PHE A 320 -9.65 2.03 9.46
CA PHE A 320 -9.79 2.28 10.90
C PHE A 320 -8.75 1.50 11.73
N LEU A 321 -8.57 0.21 11.41
CA LEU A 321 -7.70 -0.68 12.19
C LEU A 321 -6.22 -0.24 12.18
N ILE A 322 -5.71 0.33 11.09
CA ILE A 322 -4.31 0.80 11.02
C ILE A 322 -4.00 1.83 12.13
N PRO A 323 -4.63 3.03 12.18
CA PRO A 323 -4.35 4.02 13.21
C PRO A 323 -4.76 3.52 14.60
N PHE A 324 -5.83 2.72 14.73
CA PHE A 324 -6.23 2.11 15.99
C PHE A 324 -5.13 1.22 16.58
N ILE A 325 -4.60 0.27 15.80
CA ILE A 325 -3.56 -0.67 16.23
C ILE A 325 -2.23 0.05 16.49
N ILE A 326 -1.87 1.05 15.68
CA ILE A 326 -0.69 1.90 15.95
C ILE A 326 -0.83 2.59 17.31
N ASN A 327 -2.02 3.09 17.65
CA ASN A 327 -2.24 3.75 18.95
C ASN A 327 -2.25 2.74 20.12
N LEU A 328 -2.82 1.54 19.95
CA LEU A 328 -2.72 0.47 20.93
C LEU A 328 -1.25 0.14 21.26
N LYS A 329 -0.38 0.02 20.24
CA LYS A 329 1.06 -0.23 20.42
C LYS A 329 1.70 0.85 21.29
N ARG A 330 1.33 2.12 21.09
CA ARG A 330 1.83 3.27 21.87
C ARG A 330 1.29 3.29 23.30
N LYS A 331 0.09 2.77 23.52
CA LYS A 331 -0.55 2.61 24.83
C LYS A 331 -0.20 1.27 25.51
N ASN A 332 0.81 0.54 25.04
CA ASN A 332 1.24 -0.76 25.58
C ASN A 332 0.10 -1.79 25.67
N LYS A 333 -0.78 -1.81 24.67
CA LYS A 333 -1.80 -2.84 24.44
C LYS A 333 -1.51 -3.55 23.12
N VAL A 334 -2.00 -4.77 22.93
CA VAL A 334 -1.93 -5.52 21.67
C VAL A 334 -3.16 -6.41 21.52
N PRO A 335 -3.70 -6.62 20.30
CA PRO A 335 -4.74 -7.63 20.09
C PRO A 335 -4.27 -9.02 20.52
N ASN A 336 -5.09 -9.71 21.31
CA ASN A 336 -4.80 -11.06 21.78
C ASN A 336 -5.00 -12.06 20.63
N LEU A 337 -3.90 -12.42 19.96
CA LEU A 337 -3.92 -13.30 18.79
C LEU A 337 -4.36 -14.75 19.09
N SER A 338 -4.37 -15.16 20.36
CA SER A 338 -4.88 -16.46 20.81
C SER A 338 -6.41 -16.50 20.92
N ARG A 339 -7.04 -15.32 20.94
CA ARG A 339 -8.51 -15.13 21.04
C ARG A 339 -9.12 -14.72 19.70
N LEU A 340 -8.48 -15.16 18.63
CA LEU A 340 -8.93 -15.03 17.25
C LEU A 340 -9.13 -16.43 16.66
N LEU A 341 -9.94 -16.52 15.61
CA LEU A 341 -10.10 -17.76 14.85
C LEU A 341 -8.77 -18.24 14.27
N GLN A 342 -8.70 -19.55 14.00
CA GLN A 342 -7.52 -20.14 13.39
C GLN A 342 -7.17 -19.41 12.08
N PRO A 343 -5.88 -19.07 11.89
CA PRO A 343 -5.43 -18.38 10.69
C PRO A 343 -5.71 -19.24 9.45
N TYR A 344 -5.80 -18.60 8.29
CA TYR A 344 -5.74 -19.33 7.04
C TYR A 344 -4.39 -20.04 6.89
N SER A 345 -4.41 -21.18 6.19
CA SER A 345 -3.19 -21.86 5.77
C SER A 345 -2.44 -21.01 4.75
N ASP A 346 -1.10 -21.10 4.74
CA ASP A 346 -0.24 -20.30 3.87
C ASP A 346 -0.63 -20.39 2.38
N ASP A 347 -1.03 -21.58 1.90
CA ASP A 347 -1.47 -21.78 0.52
C ASP A 347 -2.74 -20.99 0.15
N LYS A 348 -3.62 -20.70 1.12
CA LYS A 348 -4.86 -19.94 0.86
C LYS A 348 -4.61 -18.44 0.76
N VAL A 349 -3.53 -17.95 1.37
CA VAL A 349 -3.20 -16.52 1.44
C VAL A 349 -2.08 -16.10 0.51
N LYS A 350 -1.57 -17.00 -0.36
CA LYS A 350 -0.52 -16.66 -1.33
C LYS A 350 -0.88 -15.43 -2.18
N THR A 351 0.09 -14.53 -2.32
CA THR A 351 -0.08 -13.30 -3.11
C THR A 351 0.73 -13.35 -4.41
N GLU A 352 0.15 -12.79 -5.46
CA GLU A 352 0.84 -12.62 -6.75
C GLU A 352 1.97 -11.59 -6.58
N ARG A 353 3.22 -12.02 -6.74
CA ARG A 353 4.38 -11.10 -6.71
C ARG A 353 4.47 -10.25 -7.98
N GLU A 354 3.89 -10.77 -9.05
CA GLU A 354 3.91 -10.18 -10.38
C GLU A 354 2.66 -10.59 -11.16
N LEU A 355 2.17 -9.68 -11.98
CA LEU A 355 1.07 -9.86 -12.93
C LEU A 355 1.67 -9.94 -14.34
N PRO A 356 1.13 -10.79 -15.22
CA PRO A 356 1.58 -10.84 -16.60
C PRO A 356 1.23 -9.50 -17.29
N PRO A 357 1.93 -9.14 -18.38
CA PRO A 357 1.53 -7.98 -19.17
C PRO A 357 0.10 -8.13 -19.69
N PHE A 358 -0.49 -7.04 -20.14
CA PHE A 358 -1.72 -7.05 -20.92
C PHE A 358 -1.44 -6.78 -22.39
N LEU A 359 -2.43 -7.11 -23.20
CA LEU A 359 -2.47 -6.93 -24.63
C LEU A 359 -3.92 -6.72 -25.05
N LEU A 360 -4.21 -5.72 -25.89
CA LEU A 360 -5.56 -5.51 -26.41
C LEU A 360 -5.83 -6.41 -27.62
N GLY A 361 -6.90 -7.20 -27.56
CA GLY A 361 -7.42 -7.88 -28.74
C GLY A 361 -7.98 -6.85 -29.74
N THR A 362 -7.96 -7.18 -31.04
CA THR A 362 -8.44 -6.30 -32.11
C THR A 362 -9.90 -5.89 -31.96
N ASP A 363 -10.71 -6.75 -31.34
CA ASP A 363 -12.15 -6.57 -31.21
C ASP A 363 -12.58 -6.06 -29.82
N PHE A 364 -11.62 -5.66 -28.97
CA PHE A 364 -11.91 -5.23 -27.62
C PHE A 364 -12.63 -3.87 -27.62
N LYS A 365 -13.64 -3.71 -26.77
CA LYS A 365 -14.56 -2.56 -26.79
C LYS A 365 -13.97 -1.28 -26.21
N CYS A 366 -13.02 -1.39 -25.28
CA CYS A 366 -12.43 -0.22 -24.64
C CYS A 366 -11.60 0.60 -25.63
N GLN A 367 -11.88 1.90 -25.71
CA GLN A 367 -11.21 2.83 -26.61
C GLN A 367 -10.27 3.81 -25.90
N HIS A 368 -10.01 3.61 -24.61
CA HIS A 368 -9.19 4.54 -23.82
C HIS A 368 -7.74 4.63 -24.33
N PHE A 369 -7.23 3.55 -24.92
CA PHE A 369 -5.84 3.40 -25.34
C PHE A 369 -5.73 2.99 -26.80
N LEU A 370 -4.60 3.34 -27.43
CA LEU A 370 -4.26 2.96 -28.79
C LEU A 370 -2.90 2.25 -28.78
N TYR A 371 -2.91 0.95 -28.53
CA TYR A 371 -1.71 0.11 -28.61
C TYR A 371 -1.55 -0.46 -30.02
N ALA A 372 -0.31 -0.65 -30.45
CA ALA A 372 -0.02 -1.40 -31.67
C ALA A 372 -0.42 -2.87 -31.50
N GLN A 373 -0.65 -3.55 -32.64
CA GLN A 373 -0.93 -4.98 -32.61
C GLN A 373 0.21 -5.74 -31.92
N ASP A 374 -0.15 -6.67 -31.04
CA ASP A 374 0.78 -7.50 -30.26
C ASP A 374 1.71 -6.71 -29.32
N GLN A 375 1.42 -5.43 -29.07
CA GLN A 375 2.16 -4.62 -28.09
C GLN A 375 1.70 -4.94 -26.66
N TYR A 376 2.66 -5.33 -25.83
CA TYR A 376 2.46 -5.50 -24.40
C TYR A 376 2.44 -4.17 -23.67
N PHE A 377 1.65 -4.09 -22.61
CA PHE A 377 1.69 -2.99 -21.67
C PHE A 377 1.54 -3.48 -20.24
N HIS A 378 2.15 -2.75 -19.33
CA HIS A 378 2.09 -3.00 -17.90
C HIS A 378 0.86 -2.31 -17.28
N LEU A 379 0.54 -2.70 -16.05
CA LEU A 379 -0.48 -2.08 -15.23
C LEU A 379 0.18 -1.07 -14.28
N HIS A 380 -0.42 0.11 -14.17
CA HIS A 380 0.15 1.21 -13.39
C HIS A 380 -0.88 1.79 -12.40
N GLY A 381 -0.50 1.79 -11.12
CA GLY A 381 -1.42 2.18 -10.05
C GLY A 381 -0.93 1.94 -8.65
N GLY A 382 -1.87 2.06 -7.71
CA GLY A 382 -1.63 1.71 -6.32
C GLY A 382 -2.83 1.96 -5.43
N ILE A 383 -2.75 1.41 -4.21
CA ILE A 383 -3.70 1.65 -3.13
C ILE A 383 -2.92 2.10 -1.89
N GLU A 384 -3.42 3.15 -1.25
CA GLU A 384 -2.85 3.75 -0.05
C GLU A 384 -3.96 4.00 0.99
N PHE A 385 -3.57 4.07 2.26
CA PHE A 385 -4.46 4.39 3.37
C PHE A 385 -4.00 5.69 4.00
N ASP A 386 -4.94 6.62 4.19
CA ASP A 386 -4.71 7.80 5.00
C ASP A 386 -4.64 7.39 6.48
N ILE A 387 -3.58 7.83 7.12
CA ILE A 387 -3.29 7.57 8.53
C ILE A 387 -3.79 8.73 9.39
N GLY A 388 -3.84 9.93 8.79
CA GLY A 388 -4.58 11.05 9.35
C GLY A 388 -6.07 10.68 9.38
N THR A 389 -6.72 11.03 10.47
CA THR A 389 -8.15 10.81 10.62
C THR A 389 -8.82 12.10 11.07
N PRO A 390 -10.13 12.25 10.87
CA PRO A 390 -10.90 13.32 11.47
C PRO A 390 -10.75 13.34 13.00
N SER A 391 -11.08 14.47 13.62
CA SER A 391 -11.08 14.56 15.07
C SER A 391 -12.04 13.54 15.70
N VAL A 392 -11.65 12.99 16.85
CA VAL A 392 -12.43 11.99 17.58
C VAL A 392 -13.59 12.68 18.27
N GLU A 393 -14.80 12.33 17.85
CA GLU A 393 -16.05 12.85 18.40
C GLU A 393 -16.63 11.92 19.48
N GLU A 394 -17.65 12.41 20.20
CA GLU A 394 -18.47 11.58 21.09
C GLU A 394 -19.50 10.77 20.30
N VAL A 395 -19.77 9.52 20.72
CA VAL A 395 -20.86 8.71 20.14
C VAL A 395 -22.23 9.27 20.54
N SER A 396 -23.29 8.87 19.82
CA SER A 396 -24.67 9.29 20.10
C SER A 396 -25.19 8.77 21.44
N LYS A 397 -26.27 9.37 21.94
CA LYS A 397 -26.89 8.97 23.22
C LYS A 397 -27.39 7.52 23.18
N GLU A 398 -27.87 7.07 22.02
CA GLU A 398 -28.35 5.69 21.82
C GLU A 398 -27.20 4.69 21.96
N VAL A 399 -26.06 4.95 21.31
CA VAL A 399 -24.86 4.11 21.45
C VAL A 399 -24.35 4.10 22.89
N LYS A 400 -24.38 5.23 23.60
CA LYS A 400 -24.01 5.28 25.03
C LYS A 400 -24.95 4.44 25.90
N ALA A 401 -26.25 4.49 25.63
CA ALA A 401 -27.25 3.74 26.38
C ALA A 401 -27.12 2.22 26.17
N ALA A 402 -26.67 1.79 24.99
CA ALA A 402 -26.47 0.37 24.64
C ALA A 402 -25.08 -0.17 25.04
N TYR A 403 -24.28 0.58 25.80
CA TYR A 403 -22.89 0.22 26.11
C TYR A 403 -22.75 -1.18 26.72
N ASP A 404 -23.51 -1.49 27.78
CA ASP A 404 -23.43 -2.80 28.45
C ASP A 404 -23.96 -3.95 27.58
N GLU A 405 -24.96 -3.66 26.74
CA GLU A 405 -25.51 -4.61 25.78
C GLU A 405 -24.49 -4.96 24.69
N MET A 406 -23.80 -3.96 24.13
CA MET A 406 -22.72 -4.18 23.15
C MET A 406 -21.59 -5.02 23.73
N HIS A 407 -21.19 -4.76 24.98
CA HIS A 407 -20.19 -5.56 25.70
C HIS A 407 -20.63 -7.00 25.87
N THR A 408 -21.85 -7.21 26.36
CA THR A 408 -22.43 -8.54 26.53
C THR A 408 -22.51 -9.28 25.18
N CYS A 409 -22.94 -8.59 24.12
CA CYS A 409 -23.01 -9.12 22.76
C CYS A 409 -21.63 -9.57 22.25
N ALA A 410 -20.62 -8.69 22.35
CA ALA A 410 -19.27 -8.96 21.87
C ALA A 410 -18.60 -10.11 22.63
N ILE A 411 -18.72 -10.15 23.96
CA ILE A 411 -18.14 -11.20 24.81
C ILE A 411 -18.82 -12.55 24.55
N ASN A 412 -20.16 -12.59 24.50
CA ASN A 412 -20.90 -13.81 24.23
C ASN A 412 -20.59 -14.35 22.83
N HIS A 413 -20.51 -13.46 21.84
CA HIS A 413 -20.13 -13.82 20.48
C HIS A 413 -18.73 -14.44 20.43
N LEU A 414 -17.71 -13.78 21.00
CA LEU A 414 -16.35 -14.30 21.04
C LEU A 414 -16.26 -15.65 21.77
N THR A 415 -17.00 -15.81 22.87
CA THR A 415 -17.00 -17.04 23.66
C THR A 415 -17.53 -18.23 22.85
N HIS A 416 -18.67 -18.04 22.17
CA HIS A 416 -19.27 -19.07 21.33
C HIS A 416 -18.46 -19.31 20.04
N LEU A 417 -17.80 -18.28 19.50
CA LEU A 417 -16.99 -18.38 18.29
C LEU A 417 -15.68 -19.15 18.53
N LEU A 418 -15.14 -19.10 19.75
CA LEU A 418 -13.90 -19.76 20.16
C LEU A 418 -14.14 -21.08 20.93
N ASP A 419 -15.38 -21.55 20.99
CA ASP A 419 -15.74 -22.82 21.60
C ASP A 419 -15.07 -23.98 20.84
N THR A 420 -14.23 -24.75 21.53
CA THR A 420 -13.49 -25.87 20.96
C THR A 420 -14.37 -27.04 20.57
N ASP A 421 -15.57 -27.13 21.16
CA ASP A 421 -16.54 -28.20 20.89
C ASP A 421 -17.51 -27.82 19.75
N ALA A 422 -17.45 -26.58 19.25
CA ALA A 422 -18.30 -26.13 18.16
C ALA A 422 -17.89 -26.77 16.82
N PRO A 423 -18.87 -27.19 15.99
CA PRO A 423 -18.59 -27.74 14.67
C PRO A 423 -17.95 -26.68 13.77
N TYR A 424 -17.09 -27.13 12.85
CA TYR A 424 -16.53 -26.27 11.81
C TYR A 424 -17.64 -25.55 11.04
N ARG A 425 -17.48 -24.24 10.83
CA ARG A 425 -18.40 -23.42 10.05
C ARG A 425 -17.69 -22.92 8.80
N GLU A 426 -18.40 -22.92 7.69
CA GLU A 426 -17.90 -22.31 6.45
C GLU A 426 -17.94 -20.78 6.54
N HIS A 427 -18.99 -20.24 7.17
CA HIS A 427 -19.19 -18.80 7.37
C HIS A 427 -19.33 -18.47 8.87
N TYR A 428 -18.67 -17.40 9.30
CA TYR A 428 -18.73 -16.90 10.67
C TYR A 428 -19.43 -15.52 10.70
N PRO A 429 -20.74 -15.47 10.96
CA PRO A 429 -21.49 -14.22 10.95
C PRO A 429 -21.06 -13.30 12.09
N ILE A 430 -21.13 -12.00 11.87
CA ILE A 430 -20.80 -10.96 12.86
C ILE A 430 -22.12 -10.42 13.44
N PRO A 431 -22.24 -10.21 14.77
CA PRO A 431 -23.44 -9.62 15.35
C PRO A 431 -23.70 -8.22 14.79
N VAL A 432 -24.99 -7.88 14.63
CA VAL A 432 -25.41 -6.57 14.11
C VAL A 432 -26.36 -5.92 15.13
N MET A 433 -26.15 -4.63 15.37
CA MET A 433 -27.03 -3.77 16.18
C MET A 433 -27.40 -2.52 15.39
N ASP A 434 -28.55 -1.93 15.72
CA ASP A 434 -29.08 -0.76 15.03
C ASP A 434 -29.00 0.47 15.94
N PHE A 435 -28.45 1.56 15.41
CA PHE A 435 -28.31 2.84 16.10
C PHE A 435 -28.63 3.98 15.13
N ASP A 436 -29.45 4.93 15.54
CA ASP A 436 -29.84 6.12 14.78
C ASP A 436 -30.33 5.77 13.35
N GLY A 437 -31.06 4.65 13.21
CA GLY A 437 -31.58 4.15 11.93
C GLY A 437 -30.52 3.54 10.99
N LYS A 438 -29.30 3.29 11.47
CA LYS A 438 -28.21 2.63 10.74
C LYS A 438 -27.81 1.33 11.42
N ARG A 439 -27.46 0.33 10.62
CA ARG A 439 -27.03 -0.99 11.10
C ARG A 439 -25.51 -1.02 11.23
N TYR A 440 -25.00 -1.59 12.31
CA TYR A 440 -23.57 -1.70 12.59
C TYR A 440 -23.19 -3.14 12.97
N TYR A 441 -22.13 -3.65 12.35
CA TYR A 441 -21.42 -4.83 12.83
C TYR A 441 -20.76 -4.51 14.18
N VAL A 442 -20.94 -5.38 15.17
CA VAL A 442 -20.34 -5.28 16.51
C VAL A 442 -19.14 -6.22 16.59
N ILE A 443 -17.95 -5.67 16.40
CA ILE A 443 -16.70 -6.45 16.35
C ILE A 443 -15.96 -6.29 17.67
N GLY A 444 -15.87 -7.37 18.45
CA GLY A 444 -15.08 -7.43 19.68
C GLY A 444 -13.62 -7.79 19.40
N ILE A 445 -12.68 -7.01 19.92
CA ILE A 445 -11.23 -7.26 19.84
C ILE A 445 -10.69 -7.40 21.26
N GLU A 446 -10.35 -8.62 21.67
CA GLU A 446 -9.72 -8.85 22.96
C GLU A 446 -8.29 -8.32 22.96
N LEU A 447 -7.89 -7.64 24.04
CA LEU A 447 -6.62 -6.95 24.19
C LEU A 447 -5.82 -7.52 25.36
N GLU A 448 -4.52 -7.65 25.17
CA GLU A 448 -3.56 -7.99 26.22
C GLU A 448 -2.50 -6.89 26.39
N ALA A 449 -1.74 -6.97 27.49
CA ALA A 449 -0.68 -6.01 27.76
C ALA A 449 0.51 -6.27 26.83
N PHE A 450 1.02 -5.21 26.20
CA PHE A 450 2.13 -5.28 25.29
C PHE A 450 3.43 -4.82 25.95
N TYR A 451 4.38 -5.75 26.05
CA TYR A 451 5.73 -5.47 26.52
C TYR A 451 6.76 -6.04 25.55
N MET A 452 7.53 -5.16 24.92
CA MET A 452 8.55 -5.53 23.93
C MET A 452 9.63 -6.48 24.44
N LEU A 453 9.87 -6.53 25.76
CA LEU A 453 10.92 -7.35 26.37
C LEU A 453 10.48 -8.80 26.60
N PHE A 454 9.20 -9.13 26.40
CA PHE A 454 8.68 -10.47 26.65
C PHE A 454 8.98 -11.39 25.47
N LYS A 455 10.08 -12.15 25.59
CA LYS A 455 10.55 -13.09 24.55
C LYS A 455 9.62 -14.28 24.33
N SER A 456 8.88 -14.70 25.36
CA SER A 456 7.93 -15.84 25.27
C SER A 456 6.73 -15.56 24.38
N GLN A 457 6.49 -14.29 24.04
CA GLN A 457 5.37 -13.87 23.20
C GLN A 457 5.76 -13.85 21.72
N TRP A 458 4.78 -14.00 20.83
CA TRP A 458 5.01 -14.08 19.39
C TRP A 458 5.78 -12.86 18.84
N TRP A 459 5.51 -11.66 19.37
CA TRP A 459 6.23 -10.46 18.97
C TRP A 459 7.69 -10.46 19.42
N GLY A 460 7.99 -11.01 20.60
CA GLY A 460 9.35 -11.15 21.11
C GLY A 460 10.18 -12.11 20.26
N ALA A 461 9.60 -13.28 19.95
CA ALA A 461 10.23 -14.29 19.10
C ALA A 461 10.54 -13.77 17.69
N ILE A 462 9.59 -13.09 17.03
CA ILE A 462 9.82 -12.51 15.69
C ILE A 462 10.95 -11.47 15.74
N ASN A 463 10.97 -10.58 16.73
CA ASN A 463 12.01 -9.57 16.87
C ASN A 463 13.41 -10.17 17.10
N GLU A 464 13.50 -11.30 17.81
CA GLU A 464 14.75 -12.02 18.01
C GLU A 464 15.28 -12.62 16.70
N VAL A 465 14.40 -13.20 15.88
CA VAL A 465 14.76 -13.70 14.55
C VAL A 465 15.21 -12.56 13.64
N ILE A 466 14.51 -11.42 13.61
CA ILE A 466 14.92 -10.22 12.86
C ILE A 466 16.32 -9.77 13.28
N SER A 467 16.57 -9.66 14.59
CA SER A 467 17.85 -9.24 15.15
C SER A 467 18.99 -10.18 14.73
N THR A 468 18.69 -11.47 14.57
CA THR A 468 19.64 -12.50 14.12
C THR A 468 19.89 -12.45 12.61
N LEU A 469 18.84 -12.22 11.81
CA LEU A 469 18.91 -12.22 10.35
C LEU A 469 19.51 -10.93 9.78
N LYS A 470 19.25 -9.78 10.40
CA LYS A 470 19.70 -8.46 9.93
C LYS A 470 21.20 -8.41 9.61
N PRO A 471 22.14 -8.74 10.54
CA PRO A 471 23.57 -8.71 10.24
C PRO A 471 24.01 -9.79 9.24
N LYS A 472 23.24 -10.87 9.08
CA LYS A 472 23.54 -11.96 8.14
C LYS A 472 23.08 -11.66 6.70
N ARG A 473 22.16 -10.72 6.52
CA ARG A 473 21.49 -10.47 5.23
C ARG A 473 21.73 -9.06 4.68
N LEU A 474 22.14 -8.10 5.51
CA LEU A 474 22.37 -6.71 5.13
C LEU A 474 23.76 -6.23 5.63
N PRO A 475 24.50 -5.42 4.84
CA PRO A 475 24.16 -4.93 3.50
C PRO A 475 24.30 -6.01 2.41
N LEU A 476 23.84 -5.71 1.20
CA LEU A 476 23.93 -6.62 0.05
C LEU A 476 25.35 -6.67 -0.50
N THR A 477 25.71 -7.79 -1.13
CA THR A 477 26.90 -7.86 -1.99
C THR A 477 26.61 -7.24 -3.36
N ASP A 478 27.65 -6.85 -4.11
CA ASP A 478 27.50 -6.29 -5.46
C ASP A 478 26.76 -7.25 -6.42
N THR A 479 27.02 -8.55 -6.31
CA THR A 479 26.32 -9.58 -7.08
C THR A 479 24.82 -9.60 -6.76
N GLN A 480 24.45 -9.54 -5.48
CA GLN A 480 23.04 -9.54 -5.05
C GLN A 480 22.31 -8.29 -5.52
N ALA A 481 22.92 -7.12 -5.37
CA ALA A 481 22.33 -5.87 -5.86
C ALA A 481 22.13 -5.90 -7.38
N MET A 482 23.10 -6.44 -8.13
CA MET A 482 23.01 -6.58 -9.58
C MET A 482 21.91 -7.57 -10.01
N GLU A 483 21.75 -8.70 -9.32
CA GLU A 483 20.66 -9.65 -9.58
C GLU A 483 19.29 -9.01 -9.39
N GLN A 484 19.11 -8.25 -8.30
CA GLN A 484 17.86 -7.53 -8.06
C GLN A 484 17.59 -6.45 -9.11
N PHE A 485 18.63 -5.72 -9.56
CA PHE A 485 18.48 -4.78 -10.66
C PHE A 485 18.08 -5.45 -11.97
N LYS A 486 18.69 -6.59 -12.31
CA LYS A 486 18.35 -7.35 -13.52
C LYS A 486 16.89 -7.82 -13.49
N LYS A 487 16.41 -8.30 -12.34
CA LYS A 487 15.01 -8.75 -12.17
C LYS A 487 14.00 -7.64 -12.51
N ARG A 488 14.32 -6.38 -12.21
CA ARG A 488 13.41 -5.24 -12.44
C ARG A 488 13.63 -4.53 -13.78
N PHE A 489 14.89 -4.41 -14.21
CA PHE A 489 15.29 -3.52 -15.30
C PHE A 489 15.85 -4.23 -16.54
N GLY A 490 16.00 -5.56 -16.51
CA GLY A 490 16.65 -6.29 -17.60
C GLY A 490 18.16 -6.06 -17.64
N TYR A 491 18.85 -6.76 -18.52
CA TYR A 491 20.32 -6.79 -18.51
C TYR A 491 20.95 -5.44 -18.86
N ARG A 492 20.54 -4.81 -19.97
CA ARG A 492 21.14 -3.55 -20.47
C ARG A 492 21.04 -2.40 -19.46
N LYS A 493 19.87 -2.20 -18.86
CA LYS A 493 19.66 -1.10 -17.90
C LYS A 493 20.30 -1.43 -16.54
N ALA A 494 20.30 -2.68 -16.10
CA ALA A 494 20.95 -3.08 -14.85
C ALA A 494 22.47 -2.83 -14.86
N ILE A 495 23.16 -2.98 -16.00
CA ILE A 495 24.60 -2.64 -16.10
C ILE A 495 24.86 -1.17 -15.77
N LYS A 496 23.97 -0.25 -16.19
CA LYS A 496 24.10 1.18 -15.89
C LYS A 496 23.98 1.45 -14.39
N CYS A 497 23.24 0.61 -13.65
CA CYS A 497 23.12 0.69 -12.19
C CYS A 497 24.41 0.35 -11.43
N LYS A 498 25.48 -0.08 -12.10
CA LYS A 498 26.83 -0.14 -11.49
C LYS A 498 27.36 1.26 -11.18
N SER A 499 26.95 2.27 -11.95
CA SER A 499 27.22 3.67 -11.60
C SER A 499 26.42 4.03 -10.36
N LEU A 500 27.07 4.63 -9.35
CA LEU A 500 26.44 4.99 -8.09
C LEU A 500 25.24 5.92 -8.30
N SER A 501 25.39 7.00 -9.09
CA SER A 501 24.32 7.98 -9.32
C SER A 501 23.10 7.36 -9.99
N PHE A 502 23.33 6.58 -11.06
CA PHE A 502 22.26 5.92 -11.80
C PHE A 502 21.60 4.81 -10.98
N GLY A 503 22.40 4.01 -10.25
CA GLY A 503 21.93 2.92 -9.41
C GLY A 503 21.10 3.42 -8.23
N MET A 504 21.54 4.48 -7.54
CA MET A 504 20.79 5.09 -6.44
C MET A 504 19.50 5.75 -6.92
N LYS A 505 19.53 6.47 -8.04
CA LYS A 505 18.32 7.02 -8.67
C LYS A 505 17.34 5.90 -9.03
N SER A 506 17.80 4.85 -9.70
CA SER A 506 16.96 3.71 -10.09
C SER A 506 16.37 2.98 -8.88
N ALA A 507 17.13 2.86 -7.79
CA ALA A 507 16.63 2.30 -6.53
C ALA A 507 15.60 3.22 -5.86
N ALA A 508 15.79 4.54 -5.91
CA ALA A 508 14.86 5.52 -5.39
C ALA A 508 13.54 5.56 -6.19
N ASP A 509 13.60 5.54 -7.52
CA ASP A 509 12.40 5.51 -8.39
C ASP A 509 11.57 4.25 -8.14
N ARG A 510 12.26 3.09 -8.05
CA ARG A 510 11.61 1.78 -7.95
C ARG A 510 11.30 1.33 -6.53
N GLY A 511 11.78 2.04 -5.51
CA GLY A 511 11.58 1.70 -4.11
C GLY A 511 12.37 0.48 -3.61
N LEU A 512 13.57 0.24 -4.16
CA LEU A 512 14.46 -0.87 -3.77
C LEU A 512 15.24 -0.48 -2.51
N ALA A 513 14.60 -0.60 -1.35
CA ALA A 513 15.08 -0.05 -0.09
C ALA A 513 16.38 -0.71 0.38
N ALA A 514 16.54 -2.02 0.18
CA ALA A 514 17.74 -2.75 0.58
C ALA A 514 18.97 -2.38 -0.26
N ILE A 515 18.77 -2.15 -1.57
CA ILE A 515 19.83 -1.68 -2.47
C ILE A 515 20.22 -0.24 -2.12
N PHE A 516 19.22 0.63 -1.94
CA PHE A 516 19.47 2.03 -1.57
C PHE A 516 20.28 2.12 -0.27
N LEU A 517 19.88 1.38 0.77
CA LEU A 517 20.61 1.29 2.03
C LEU A 517 22.06 0.83 1.83
N THR A 518 22.26 -0.18 0.99
CA THR A 518 23.58 -0.73 0.69
C THR A 518 24.50 0.31 0.07
N PHE A 519 23.99 1.12 -0.87
CA PHE A 519 24.74 2.23 -1.44
C PHE A 519 25.00 3.35 -0.44
N CYS A 520 24.01 3.72 0.38
CA CYS A 520 24.20 4.73 1.43
C CYS A 520 25.33 4.36 2.40
N ARG A 521 25.44 3.08 2.79
CA ARG A 521 26.50 2.62 3.71
C ARG A 521 27.91 2.65 3.12
N ARG A 522 28.04 2.64 1.79
CA ARG A 522 29.34 2.62 1.09
C ARG A 522 29.77 4.00 0.60
N THR A 523 28.95 5.02 0.81
CA THR A 523 29.10 6.34 0.19
C THR A 523 29.20 7.42 1.27
N SER A 524 30.06 8.42 1.07
CA SER A 524 30.12 9.58 1.96
C SER A 524 28.87 10.47 1.79
N ILE A 525 28.45 11.15 2.85
CA ILE A 525 27.25 12.01 2.85
C ILE A 525 27.32 13.07 1.73
N ASN A 526 28.50 13.65 1.48
CA ASN A 526 28.69 14.66 0.43
C ASN A 526 28.36 14.11 -0.97
N SER A 527 28.69 12.85 -1.24
CA SER A 527 28.36 12.19 -2.51
C SER A 527 26.88 11.80 -2.62
N LEU A 528 26.16 11.76 -1.50
CA LEU A 528 24.71 11.51 -1.47
C LEU A 528 23.88 12.78 -1.72
N ALA A 529 24.46 13.97 -1.52
CA ALA A 529 23.81 15.26 -1.73
C ALA A 529 23.83 15.73 -3.21
N ILE A 530 24.30 14.89 -4.13
CA ILE A 530 24.41 15.19 -5.56
C ILE A 530 23.01 15.24 -6.21
N THR A 531 22.85 16.18 -7.15
CA THR A 531 21.67 16.32 -8.00
C THR A 531 21.95 15.76 -9.38
N ASP A 532 20.94 15.21 -10.04
CA ASP A 532 21.08 14.75 -11.43
C ASP A 532 21.17 15.93 -12.42
N ASP A 533 21.32 15.62 -13.72
CA ASP A 533 21.45 16.64 -14.79
C ASP A 533 20.26 17.59 -14.87
N CYS A 534 19.10 17.20 -14.31
CA CYS A 534 17.88 17.99 -14.25
C CYS A 534 17.74 18.73 -12.91
N GLY A 535 18.70 18.61 -11.99
CA GLY A 535 18.69 19.29 -10.70
C GLY A 535 17.99 18.52 -9.58
N TYR A 536 17.59 17.28 -9.80
CA TYR A 536 16.83 16.49 -8.83
C TYR A 536 17.74 15.63 -7.97
N ALA A 537 17.63 15.80 -6.66
CA ALA A 537 18.22 14.89 -5.66
C ALA A 537 17.37 13.62 -5.46
N TYR A 538 17.94 12.60 -4.81
CA TYR A 538 17.25 11.33 -4.54
C TYR A 538 15.92 11.47 -3.77
N ILE A 539 15.79 12.48 -2.90
CA ILE A 539 14.54 12.76 -2.19
C ILE A 539 13.41 13.13 -3.14
N HIS A 540 13.69 13.88 -4.20
CA HIS A 540 12.70 14.27 -5.20
C HIS A 540 12.20 13.05 -5.96
N HIS A 541 13.12 12.20 -6.40
CA HIS A 541 12.79 10.92 -7.06
C HIS A 541 11.93 10.05 -6.15
N ALA A 542 12.35 9.85 -4.89
CA ALA A 542 11.56 9.09 -3.93
C ALA A 542 10.16 9.70 -3.70
N ALA A 543 10.02 11.03 -3.66
CA ALA A 543 8.74 11.72 -3.50
C ALA A 543 7.82 11.57 -4.72
N ILE A 544 8.33 11.74 -5.94
CA ILE A 544 7.58 11.58 -7.20
C ILE A 544 6.92 10.20 -7.28
N TYR A 545 7.61 9.16 -6.80
CA TYR A 545 7.14 7.78 -6.80
C TYR A 545 6.53 7.33 -5.46
N ASN A 546 6.38 8.22 -4.48
CA ASN A 546 5.90 7.94 -3.12
C ASN A 546 6.61 6.76 -2.41
N ARG A 547 7.95 6.71 -2.47
CA ARG A 547 8.75 5.64 -1.85
C ARG A 547 9.11 5.97 -0.40
N VAL A 548 8.13 5.80 0.49
CA VAL A 548 8.23 6.14 1.93
C VAL A 548 9.49 5.56 2.60
N ALA A 549 9.84 4.30 2.33
CA ALA A 549 11.02 3.67 2.93
C ALA A 549 12.34 4.33 2.49
N ILE A 550 12.42 4.84 1.26
CA ILE A 550 13.58 5.58 0.75
C ILE A 550 13.62 6.97 1.40
N ILE A 551 12.48 7.66 1.48
CA ILE A 551 12.36 8.94 2.17
C ILE A 551 12.82 8.82 3.63
N ALA A 552 12.36 7.80 4.35
CA ALA A 552 12.77 7.53 5.72
C ALA A 552 14.29 7.28 5.85
N GLN A 553 14.91 6.60 4.89
CA GLN A 553 16.36 6.43 4.86
C GLN A 553 17.10 7.75 4.64
N VAL A 554 16.65 8.57 3.70
CA VAL A 554 17.24 9.90 3.43
C VAL A 554 17.17 10.79 4.68
N VAL A 555 16.02 10.80 5.37
CA VAL A 555 15.82 11.52 6.65
C VAL A 555 16.80 11.03 7.71
N LYS A 556 16.95 9.70 7.87
CA LYS A 556 17.89 9.10 8.84
C LYS A 556 19.35 9.40 8.53
N LEU A 557 19.68 9.68 7.27
CA LEU A 557 21.02 10.09 6.85
C LEU A 557 21.26 11.60 7.01
N HIS A 558 20.28 12.34 7.56
CA HIS A 558 20.34 13.79 7.77
C HIS A 558 20.57 14.59 6.47
N LEU A 559 20.13 14.04 5.34
CA LEU A 559 20.08 14.78 4.08
C LEU A 559 18.92 15.77 4.11
N THR A 560 19.13 16.95 3.52
CA THR A 560 18.12 18.02 3.51
C THR A 560 16.86 17.58 2.77
N ILE A 561 15.76 17.39 3.49
CA ILE A 561 14.45 17.08 2.88
C ILE A 561 13.82 18.26 2.15
N ASN A 562 14.16 19.49 2.56
CA ASN A 562 13.74 20.74 1.92
C ASN A 562 14.72 21.18 0.81
N GLN A 563 15.51 20.25 0.27
CA GLN A 563 16.45 20.56 -0.80
C GLN A 563 15.66 21.06 -2.01
N LYS A 564 15.87 22.31 -2.39
CA LYS A 564 15.31 22.83 -3.64
C LYS A 564 16.04 22.19 -4.82
N ARG A 565 15.31 22.02 -5.92
CA ARG A 565 15.90 21.67 -7.22
C ARG A 565 17.01 22.67 -7.57
N SER A 566 18.19 22.16 -7.92
CA SER A 566 19.28 22.99 -8.42
C SER A 566 19.05 23.26 -9.90
N ILE A 567 18.95 24.52 -10.34
CA ILE A 567 18.85 24.84 -11.77
C ILE A 567 20.27 25.13 -12.27
N PRO A 568 20.89 24.28 -13.10
CA PRO A 568 22.19 24.58 -13.67
C PRO A 568 22.09 25.85 -14.54
N ALA A 569 23.08 26.75 -14.43
CA ALA A 569 23.09 28.04 -15.12
C ALA A 569 22.93 27.96 -16.66
N SER A 570 23.16 26.78 -17.27
CA SER A 570 22.95 26.51 -18.69
C SER A 570 21.48 26.40 -19.11
N GLN A 571 20.56 26.06 -18.20
CA GLN A 571 19.12 25.97 -18.51
C GLN A 571 18.37 27.29 -18.32
N GLY A 572 18.87 28.19 -17.44
CA GLY A 572 18.27 29.51 -17.20
C GLY A 572 18.24 30.44 -18.42
N LYS A 573 19.02 30.16 -19.48
CA LYS A 573 19.05 30.96 -20.72
C LYS A 573 18.04 30.52 -21.78
N ARG A 574 17.39 29.36 -21.65
CA ARG A 574 16.38 28.91 -22.64
C ARG A 574 15.00 29.56 -22.46
N PHE A 575 14.77 30.22 -21.32
CA PHE A 575 13.47 30.82 -20.97
C PHE A 575 13.41 32.34 -21.07
N GLN A 576 14.47 33.01 -21.54
CA GLN A 576 14.40 34.43 -21.90
C GLN A 576 14.56 34.57 -23.42
N LYS A 577 13.44 34.55 -24.15
CA LYS A 577 13.41 35.21 -25.47
C LYS A 577 13.61 36.71 -25.21
N PRO A 578 14.54 37.38 -25.91
CA PRO A 578 14.68 38.83 -25.79
C PRO A 578 13.46 39.48 -26.45
N GLU A 579 12.65 40.19 -25.65
CA GLU A 579 11.65 41.11 -26.17
C GLU A 579 12.35 42.15 -27.05
N THR A 580 11.86 42.26 -28.27
CA THR A 580 12.31 43.21 -29.26
C THR A 580 11.96 44.61 -28.75
N LYS A 581 12.98 45.45 -28.57
CA LYS A 581 12.82 46.85 -28.20
C LYS A 581 11.98 47.58 -29.26
N SER A 582 10.83 48.12 -28.86
CA SER A 582 10.24 49.27 -29.50
C SER A 582 9.42 50.10 -28.51
N GLY A 583 9.91 51.32 -28.26
CA GLY A 583 9.11 52.50 -27.92
C GLY A 583 8.42 52.56 -26.55
N THR A 584 9.07 53.19 -25.57
CA THR A 584 8.37 53.93 -24.52
C THR A 584 7.70 55.17 -25.13
N PRO A 585 6.54 55.63 -24.62
CA PRO A 585 6.63 56.57 -23.50
C PRO A 585 5.55 56.41 -22.39
N ALA A 586 6.04 56.63 -21.16
CA ALA A 586 5.43 57.28 -19.99
C ALA A 586 3.94 57.04 -19.66
N PHE A 587 3.66 56.46 -18.48
CA PHE A 587 2.71 57.02 -17.50
C PHE A 587 2.94 56.43 -16.09
N ILE A 588 3.42 57.31 -15.21
CA ILE A 588 3.20 57.53 -13.76
C ILE A 588 2.59 56.37 -12.93
N GLU A 589 3.34 55.99 -11.89
CA GLU A 589 2.96 55.20 -10.72
C GLU A 589 1.62 55.63 -10.10
N LYS A 590 0.75 54.65 -9.84
CA LYS A 590 -0.16 54.68 -8.69
C LYS A 590 -0.15 53.32 -8.02
N ASP A 591 0.31 53.33 -6.78
CA ASP A 591 0.13 52.28 -5.78
C ASP A 591 -1.33 51.83 -5.69
N VAL A 592 -1.56 50.53 -5.77
CA VAL A 592 -2.69 49.87 -5.10
C VAL A 592 -2.20 48.55 -4.50
N MET A 593 -2.06 48.57 -3.18
CA MET A 593 -1.96 47.42 -2.29
C MET A 593 -3.21 46.53 -2.40
N ILE A 594 -3.03 45.26 -2.76
CA ILE A 594 -3.93 44.13 -2.46
C ILE A 594 -2.99 42.92 -2.35
N GLY A 595 -2.73 42.30 -1.21
CA GLY A 595 -3.69 41.79 -0.24
C GLY A 595 -3.43 40.27 -0.18
N GLU A 596 -2.73 39.84 0.86
CA GLU A 596 -2.47 38.43 1.16
C GLU A 596 -3.78 37.62 1.13
N ARG A 597 -3.79 36.52 0.38
CA ARG A 597 -4.72 35.41 0.61
C ARG A 597 -3.91 34.13 0.75
N SER A 598 -3.74 33.77 2.00
CA SER A 598 -3.50 32.43 2.51
C SER A 598 -4.45 31.42 1.84
N CYS A 599 -3.89 30.44 1.13
CA CYS A 599 -4.54 29.16 0.92
C CYS A 599 -4.11 28.25 2.07
N GLU A 600 -5.01 28.04 3.01
CA GLU A 600 -4.93 26.95 3.98
C GLU A 600 -5.26 25.64 3.26
N LEU A 601 -4.40 24.64 3.45
CA LEU A 601 -4.60 23.22 3.19
C LEU A 601 -4.71 22.51 4.54
#